data_AF-A0A1E4HU54-F1
#
_entry.id   AF-A0A1E4HU54-F1
#
_cell.length_a   1.000
_cell.length_b   1.000
_cell.length_c   1.000
_cell.angle_alpha   90.00
_cell.angle_beta   90.00
_cell.angle_gamma   90.00
#
_symmetry.space_group_name_H-M   'P 1'
#
loop_
_entity.id
_entity.type
_entity.pdbx_description
1 polymer ?
#
loop_
_entity_poly.entity_id
_entity_poly.type
_entity_poly.pdbx_seq_one_letter_code
_entity_poly.pdbx_strand_id
1 'polypeptide(L)'
;MGSRGVFRGLSAEHASIGLAISLTTPAGPGLRNRMLMDFARRLRGLGFPAEIDDELSTALAGRWYAAVFPFIRTKRFDSTVRDLRHALSRVEIPISPEVAHLSTLVALDPWLPGVRPAVDAVAKVLKAASGIFGPAFFLDYRAIAAAAGLGRMTTYRACDKVVEMGWARRLDRGIADPEAKTATTWEWIGPST
;
A
#
# COMPACT_ATOMS: atom_id res chain seq x y z
N MET A 1 0.84 14.92 -29.77
CA MET A 1 0.45 16.11 -28.99
C MET A 1 -0.80 15.75 -28.20
N GLY A 2 -0.67 15.58 -26.88
CA GLY A 2 -1.75 15.06 -26.04
C GLY A 2 -1.31 14.80 -24.59
N SER A 3 -0.43 15.62 -24.03
CA SER A 3 -0.18 15.66 -22.58
C SER A 3 -1.38 16.32 -21.91
N ARG A 4 -2.22 15.54 -21.23
CA ARG A 4 -3.24 16.00 -20.26
C ARG A 4 -3.91 14.78 -19.62
N GLY A 5 -3.35 14.28 -18.52
CA GLY A 5 -4.01 13.18 -17.81
C GLY A 5 -3.48 12.78 -16.42
N VAL A 6 -2.32 13.25 -15.96
CA VAL A 6 -1.63 12.53 -14.85
C VAL A 6 -1.93 13.06 -13.44
N PHE A 7 -2.64 14.18 -13.27
CA PHE A 7 -2.80 14.79 -11.93
C PHE A 7 -4.22 15.27 -11.62
N ARG A 8 -5.17 14.33 -11.43
CA ARG A 8 -6.52 14.64 -10.92
C ARG A 8 -6.93 13.82 -9.68
N GLY A 9 -5.99 13.59 -8.76
CA GLY A 9 -6.21 12.98 -7.44
C GLY A 9 -5.45 13.68 -6.30
N LEU A 10 -5.46 15.02 -6.28
CA LEU A 10 -4.34 15.81 -5.75
C LEU A 10 -4.14 15.91 -4.21
N SER A 11 -4.97 15.36 -3.32
CA SER A 11 -4.69 15.43 -1.86
C SER A 11 -4.35 14.08 -1.22
N ALA A 12 -5.17 13.06 -1.43
CA ALA A 12 -4.99 11.74 -0.82
C ALA A 12 -3.77 11.01 -1.40
N GLU A 13 -3.58 11.05 -2.73
CA GLU A 13 -2.41 10.45 -3.39
C GLU A 13 -1.10 11.11 -2.93
N HIS A 14 -1.10 12.44 -2.80
CA HIS A 14 0.04 13.20 -2.29
C HIS A 14 0.38 12.86 -0.83
N ALA A 15 -0.64 12.68 0.01
CA ALA A 15 -0.50 12.27 1.40
C ALA A 15 0.07 10.84 1.51
N SER A 16 -0.43 9.90 0.70
CA SER A 16 0.04 8.50 0.67
C SER A 16 1.49 8.38 0.19
N ILE A 17 1.91 9.15 -0.81
CA ILE A 17 3.33 9.22 -1.21
C ILE A 17 4.19 9.87 -0.12
N GLY A 18 3.69 10.95 0.51
CA GLY A 18 4.38 11.61 1.62
C GLY A 18 4.64 10.66 2.79
N LEU A 19 3.64 9.86 3.16
CA LEU A 19 3.76 8.81 4.16
C LEU A 19 4.79 7.76 3.74
N ALA A 20 4.74 7.28 2.50
CA ALA A 20 5.72 6.31 2.00
C ALA A 20 7.17 6.83 2.08
N ILE A 21 7.40 8.12 1.83
CA ILE A 21 8.71 8.77 1.97
C ILE A 21 9.13 8.83 3.45
N SER A 22 8.24 9.27 4.34
CA SER A 22 8.53 9.36 5.76
C SER A 22 8.96 8.00 6.34
N LEU A 23 8.22 6.95 6.01
CA LEU A 23 8.46 5.59 6.50
C LEU A 23 9.70 4.92 5.89
N THR A 24 10.26 5.50 4.84
CA THR A 24 11.46 4.99 4.16
C THR A 24 12.60 5.98 4.24
N THR A 25 12.54 6.90 5.21
CA THR A 25 13.67 7.76 5.54
C THR A 25 14.68 6.96 6.37
N PRO A 26 15.95 6.84 5.94
CA PRO A 26 16.96 6.08 6.65
C PRO A 26 17.21 6.63 8.06
N ALA A 27 17.22 5.76 9.08
CA ALA A 27 17.64 6.14 10.42
C ALA A 27 19.17 6.28 10.58
N GLY A 28 19.95 5.89 9.57
CA GLY A 28 21.40 5.90 9.62
C GLY A 28 22.07 5.56 8.28
N PRO A 29 23.42 5.67 8.22
CA PRO A 29 24.19 5.39 7.01
C PRO A 29 24.07 3.91 6.60
N GLY A 30 24.23 3.64 5.29
CA GLY A 30 24.20 2.28 4.74
C GLY A 30 22.81 1.69 4.48
N LEU A 31 21.73 2.28 5.02
CA LEU A 31 20.36 1.76 4.85
C LEU A 31 19.69 2.17 3.54
N ARG A 32 20.32 3.07 2.76
CA ARG A 32 19.75 3.69 1.55
C ARG A 32 19.09 2.68 0.61
N ASN A 33 19.82 1.63 0.20
CA ASN A 33 19.31 0.68 -0.80
C ASN A 33 18.11 -0.11 -0.29
N ARG A 34 18.14 -0.51 0.98
CA ARG A 34 17.02 -1.19 1.64
C ARG A 34 15.80 -0.27 1.68
N MET A 35 15.98 0.97 2.11
CA MET A 35 14.90 1.95 2.19
C MET A 35 14.34 2.33 0.82
N LEU A 36 15.17 2.41 -0.22
CA LEU A 36 14.71 2.67 -1.58
C LEU A 36 13.90 1.48 -2.14
N MET A 37 14.30 0.25 -1.82
CA MET A 37 13.52 -0.94 -2.17
C MET A 37 12.18 -0.96 -1.42
N ASP A 38 12.18 -0.60 -0.14
CA ASP A 38 10.94 -0.51 0.64
C ASP A 38 10.05 0.64 0.13
N PHE A 39 10.64 1.73 -0.34
CA PHE A 39 9.92 2.82 -1.00
C PHE A 39 9.27 2.33 -2.31
N ALA A 40 10.02 1.63 -3.17
CA ALA A 40 9.47 1.01 -4.37
C ALA A 40 8.34 0.03 -4.06
N ARG A 41 8.48 -0.80 -3.02
CA ARG A 41 7.43 -1.71 -2.57
C ARG A 41 6.16 -0.98 -2.12
N ARG A 42 6.30 0.13 -1.42
CA ARG A 42 5.17 0.96 -1.02
C ARG A 42 4.52 1.64 -2.21
N LEU A 43 5.30 2.17 -3.16
CA LEU A 43 4.76 2.72 -4.41
C LEU A 43 3.96 1.66 -5.19
N ARG A 44 4.47 0.43 -5.32
CA ARG A 44 3.70 -0.68 -5.91
C ARG A 44 2.42 -0.98 -5.12
N GLY A 45 2.45 -0.83 -3.79
CA GLY A 45 1.26 -0.93 -2.93
C GLY A 45 0.25 0.21 -3.11
N LEU A 46 0.71 1.40 -3.53
CA LEU A 46 -0.12 2.54 -3.91
C LEU A 46 -0.68 2.43 -5.36
N GLY A 47 -0.42 1.32 -6.05
CA GLY A 47 -0.93 1.09 -7.42
C GLY A 47 -0.01 1.60 -8.54
N PHE A 48 1.21 2.07 -8.23
CA PHE A 48 2.17 2.39 -9.29
C PHE A 48 2.58 1.10 -10.03
N PRO A 49 2.70 1.15 -11.37
CA PRO A 49 3.13 -0.01 -12.14
C PRO A 49 4.62 -0.34 -11.91
N ALA A 50 5.03 -1.54 -12.31
CA ALA A 50 6.43 -1.97 -12.26
C ALA A 50 7.33 -1.11 -13.17
N GLU A 51 6.76 -0.68 -14.28
CA GLU A 51 7.40 0.20 -15.26
C GLU A 51 6.64 1.53 -15.28
N ILE A 52 7.36 2.60 -14.93
CA ILE A 52 6.88 3.98 -15.00
C ILE A 52 7.79 4.77 -15.94
N ASP A 53 7.24 5.83 -16.54
CA ASP A 53 8.00 6.70 -17.43
C ASP A 53 9.10 7.49 -16.69
N ASP A 54 9.98 8.11 -17.48
CA ASP A 54 11.15 8.83 -16.99
C ASP A 54 10.78 10.07 -16.16
N GLU A 55 9.70 10.76 -16.54
CA GLU A 55 9.23 11.97 -15.85
C GLU A 55 8.71 11.62 -14.45
N LEU A 56 7.84 10.62 -14.35
CA LEU A 56 7.29 10.13 -13.09
C LEU A 56 8.38 9.51 -12.20
N SER A 57 9.29 8.73 -12.78
CA SER A 57 10.44 8.17 -12.06
C SER A 57 11.28 9.27 -11.42
N THR A 58 11.56 10.33 -12.18
CA THR A 58 12.37 11.47 -11.73
C THR A 58 11.65 12.25 -10.64
N ALA A 59 10.34 12.50 -10.79
CA ALA A 59 9.53 13.20 -9.79
C ALA A 59 9.46 12.44 -8.45
N LEU A 60 9.17 11.14 -8.48
CA LEU A 60 9.08 10.30 -7.27
C LEU A 60 10.45 10.15 -6.59
N ALA A 61 11.50 9.88 -7.36
CA ALA A 61 12.86 9.83 -6.84
C ALA A 61 13.29 11.18 -6.26
N GLY A 62 12.91 12.30 -6.89
CA GLY A 62 13.22 13.66 -6.44
C GLY A 62 12.66 13.94 -5.05
N ARG A 63 11.37 13.63 -4.85
CA ARG A 63 10.71 13.80 -3.54
C ARG A 63 11.37 12.95 -2.45
N TRP A 64 11.65 11.68 -2.75
CA TRP A 64 12.31 10.79 -1.81
C TRP A 64 13.74 11.23 -1.51
N TYR A 65 14.53 11.53 -2.55
CA TYR A 65 15.92 11.97 -2.45
C TYR A 65 16.05 13.23 -1.60
N ALA A 66 15.19 14.23 -1.81
CA ALA A 66 15.19 15.46 -1.01
C ALA A 66 14.99 15.18 0.49
N ALA A 67 14.10 14.25 0.85
CA ALA A 67 13.84 13.88 2.24
C ALA A 67 15.01 13.11 2.88
N VAL A 68 15.67 12.24 2.12
CA VAL A 68 16.71 11.35 2.66
C VAL A 68 18.14 11.84 2.47
N PHE A 69 18.35 12.89 1.65
CA PHE A 69 19.66 13.45 1.33
C PHE A 69 20.55 13.70 2.56
N PRO A 70 20.03 14.19 3.70
CA PRO A 70 20.84 14.36 4.92
C PRO A 70 21.57 13.09 5.37
N PHE A 71 21.02 11.91 5.07
CA PHE A 71 21.53 10.59 5.47
C PHE A 71 22.37 9.90 4.39
N ILE A 72 22.14 10.22 3.11
CA ILE A 72 22.71 9.49 1.97
C ILE A 72 23.74 10.30 1.16
N ARG A 73 24.16 11.46 1.70
CA ARG A 73 24.99 12.56 1.15
C ARG A 73 25.97 12.25 0.00
N THR A 74 26.54 11.05 -0.04
CA THR A 74 27.52 10.63 -1.06
C THR A 74 26.91 10.09 -2.35
N LYS A 75 25.59 9.90 -2.42
CA LYS A 75 24.92 9.32 -3.59
C LYS A 75 24.36 10.39 -4.52
N ARG A 76 24.65 10.25 -5.81
CA ARG A 76 24.14 11.14 -6.86
C ARG A 76 22.65 10.91 -7.09
N PHE A 77 21.95 11.97 -7.46
CA PHE A 77 20.52 11.91 -7.76
C PHE A 77 20.21 10.97 -8.93
N ASP A 78 20.95 11.04 -10.03
CA ASP A 78 20.75 10.19 -11.22
C ASP A 78 20.86 8.70 -10.90
N SER A 79 21.78 8.32 -10.01
CA SER A 79 21.88 6.94 -9.52
C SER A 79 20.62 6.54 -8.75
N THR A 80 20.00 7.46 -8.02
CA THR A 80 18.75 7.22 -7.29
C THR A 80 17.54 7.04 -8.19
N VAL A 81 17.44 7.81 -9.27
CA VAL A 81 16.40 7.60 -10.28
C VAL A 81 16.53 6.20 -10.89
N ARG A 82 17.75 5.80 -11.28
CA ARG A 82 18.01 4.48 -11.87
C ARG A 82 17.70 3.35 -10.90
N ASP A 83 18.17 3.47 -9.65
CA ASP A 83 17.97 2.45 -8.63
C ASP A 83 16.49 2.33 -8.25
N LEU A 84 15.71 3.42 -8.27
CA LEU A 84 14.27 3.37 -8.02
C LEU A 84 13.55 2.58 -9.12
N ARG A 85 13.85 2.85 -10.40
CA ARG A 85 13.28 2.10 -11.53
C ARG A 85 13.61 0.61 -11.43
N HIS A 86 14.87 0.32 -11.12
CA HIS A 86 15.33 -1.05 -10.91
C HIS A 86 14.66 -1.73 -9.72
N ALA A 87 14.40 -0.99 -8.64
CA ALA A 87 13.67 -1.52 -7.49
C ALA A 87 12.20 -1.79 -7.85
N LEU A 88 11.52 -0.88 -8.55
CA LEU A 88 10.12 -1.01 -8.97
C LEU A 88 9.89 -2.23 -9.86
N SER A 89 10.81 -2.51 -10.80
CA SER A 89 10.74 -3.68 -11.67
C SER A 89 11.02 -4.99 -10.93
N ARG A 90 11.75 -4.95 -9.82
CA ARG A 90 12.07 -6.12 -8.97
C ARG A 90 11.09 -6.37 -7.83
N VAL A 91 10.15 -5.46 -7.61
CA VAL A 91 9.11 -5.68 -6.61
C VAL A 91 8.11 -6.69 -7.14
N GLU A 92 8.18 -7.90 -6.62
CA GLU A 92 7.16 -8.94 -6.81
C GLU A 92 6.02 -8.79 -5.80
N ILE A 93 6.36 -8.47 -4.55
CA ILE A 93 5.40 -8.33 -3.44
C ILE A 93 5.42 -6.89 -2.93
N PRO A 94 4.32 -6.13 -3.09
CA PRO A 94 4.21 -4.78 -2.55
C PRO A 94 4.13 -4.79 -1.02
N ILE A 95 4.60 -3.70 -0.39
CA ILE A 95 4.38 -3.47 1.04
C ILE A 95 3.00 -2.85 1.19
N SER A 96 2.09 -3.65 1.72
CA SER A 96 0.82 -3.21 2.30
C SER A 96 1.07 -2.10 3.34
N PRO A 97 0.09 -1.22 3.63
CA PRO A 97 0.13 -0.27 4.76
C PRO A 97 0.85 -0.82 5.99
N GLU A 98 1.59 0.04 6.69
CA GLU A 98 2.06 -0.31 8.03
C GLU A 98 0.84 -0.63 8.90
N VAL A 99 0.73 -1.91 9.27
CA VAL A 99 -0.35 -2.47 10.07
C VAL A 99 -0.73 -1.59 11.25
N ALA A 100 0.26 -0.96 11.91
CA ALA A 100 0.04 -0.05 13.02
C ALA A 100 -0.86 1.14 12.66
N HIS A 101 -0.69 1.75 11.49
CA HIS A 101 -1.53 2.84 11.03
C HIS A 101 -2.95 2.38 10.73
N LEU A 102 -3.11 1.21 10.09
CA LEU A 102 -4.44 0.62 9.89
C LEU A 102 -5.11 0.30 11.22
N SER A 103 -4.40 -0.29 12.19
CA SER A 103 -4.94 -0.54 13.53
C SER A 103 -5.44 0.73 14.20
N THR A 104 -4.69 1.84 14.09
CA THR A 104 -5.13 3.13 14.63
C THR A 104 -6.41 3.63 13.95
N LEU A 105 -6.48 3.60 12.61
CA LEU A 105 -7.66 4.05 11.88
C LEU A 105 -8.89 3.19 12.18
N VAL A 106 -8.71 1.87 12.26
CA VAL A 106 -9.78 0.91 12.60
C VAL A 106 -10.31 1.15 14.01
N ALA A 107 -9.43 1.48 14.97
CA ALA A 107 -9.84 1.80 16.33
C ALA A 107 -10.62 3.11 16.44
N LEU A 108 -10.32 4.08 15.56
CA LEU A 108 -10.98 5.38 15.53
C LEU A 108 -12.26 5.41 14.69
N ASP A 109 -12.47 4.44 13.79
CA ASP A 109 -13.65 4.40 12.91
C ASP A 109 -14.93 4.11 13.72
N PRO A 110 -15.90 5.05 13.80
CA PRO A 110 -17.14 4.85 14.53
C PRO A 110 -18.10 3.88 13.82
N TRP A 111 -17.84 3.52 12.56
CA TRP A 111 -18.75 2.72 11.74
C TRP A 111 -18.87 1.27 12.23
N LEU A 112 -19.99 0.93 12.85
CA LEU A 112 -20.25 -0.42 13.38
C LEU A 112 -21.54 -0.96 12.75
N PRO A 113 -21.44 -1.81 11.72
CA PRO A 113 -22.62 -2.37 11.06
C PRO A 113 -23.34 -3.43 11.91
N GLY A 114 -22.73 -3.90 13.01
CA GLY A 114 -23.38 -4.75 14.01
C GLY A 114 -23.62 -6.19 13.55
N VAL A 115 -22.84 -6.69 12.59
CA VAL A 115 -23.03 -8.05 12.05
C VAL A 115 -22.45 -9.07 13.02
N ARG A 116 -21.12 -9.00 13.20
CA ARG A 116 -20.35 -9.78 14.16
C ARG A 116 -19.04 -9.03 14.41
N PRO A 117 -18.50 -8.99 15.64
CA PRO A 117 -17.30 -8.22 15.95
C PRO A 117 -16.12 -8.48 15.00
N ALA A 118 -15.89 -9.75 14.63
CA ALA A 118 -14.82 -10.11 13.70
C ALA A 118 -15.07 -9.66 12.25
N VAL A 119 -16.32 -9.70 11.79
CA VAL A 119 -16.71 -9.25 10.44
C VAL A 119 -16.60 -7.73 10.37
N ASP A 120 -17.11 -7.05 11.39
CA ASP A 120 -17.08 -5.59 11.50
C ASP A 120 -15.63 -5.08 11.55
N ALA A 121 -14.75 -5.73 12.32
CA ALA A 121 -13.34 -5.38 12.40
C ALA A 121 -12.62 -5.53 11.05
N VAL A 122 -12.86 -6.63 10.31
CA VAL A 122 -12.29 -6.81 8.97
C VAL A 122 -12.86 -5.80 7.98
N ALA A 123 -14.16 -5.51 8.03
CA ALA A 123 -14.79 -4.53 7.16
C ALA A 123 -14.20 -3.13 7.39
N LYS A 124 -13.98 -2.72 8.66
CA LYS A 124 -13.26 -1.48 9.00
C LYS A 124 -11.84 -1.46 8.45
N VAL A 125 -11.09 -2.56 8.55
CA VAL A 125 -9.73 -2.63 7.98
C VAL A 125 -9.76 -2.40 6.47
N LEU A 126 -10.66 -3.06 5.75
CA LEU A 126 -10.77 -2.90 4.30
C LEU A 126 -11.28 -1.51 3.89
N LYS A 127 -12.23 -0.95 4.63
CA LYS A 127 -12.69 0.44 4.46
C LYS A 127 -11.55 1.42 4.68
N ALA A 128 -10.82 1.31 5.80
CA ALA A 128 -9.69 2.18 6.12
C ALA A 128 -8.58 2.05 5.07
N ALA A 129 -8.25 0.83 4.64
CA ALA A 129 -7.31 0.60 3.56
C ALA A 129 -7.79 1.27 2.25
N SER A 130 -9.06 1.17 1.90
CA SER A 130 -9.59 1.85 0.71
C SER A 130 -9.46 3.37 0.76
N GLY A 131 -9.59 3.97 1.96
CA GLY A 131 -9.40 5.41 2.14
C GLY A 131 -7.96 5.87 1.94
N ILE A 132 -6.98 5.00 2.18
CA ILE A 132 -5.55 5.30 2.01
C ILE A 132 -5.07 5.00 0.58
N PHE A 133 -5.52 3.88 0.01
CA PHE A 133 -4.98 3.30 -1.22
C PHE A 133 -5.88 3.50 -2.44
N GLY A 134 -7.10 4.00 -2.24
CA GLY A 134 -8.13 4.02 -3.27
C GLY A 134 -8.98 2.75 -3.26
N PRO A 135 -9.95 2.66 -4.18
CA PRO A 135 -11.00 1.65 -4.12
C PRO A 135 -10.49 0.21 -4.24
N ALA A 136 -9.39 -0.02 -4.96
CA ALA A 136 -8.74 -1.32 -5.12
C ALA A 136 -7.29 -1.28 -4.60
N PHE A 137 -6.90 -2.25 -3.78
CA PHE A 137 -5.62 -2.25 -3.08
C PHE A 137 -5.14 -3.65 -2.72
N PHE A 138 -3.83 -3.77 -2.51
CA PHE A 138 -3.21 -5.00 -2.02
C PHE A 138 -3.21 -5.03 -0.49
N LEU A 139 -3.70 -6.13 0.09
CA LEU A 139 -3.58 -6.37 1.53
C LEU A 139 -3.63 -7.87 1.85
N ASP A 140 -2.53 -8.41 2.35
CA ASP A 140 -2.47 -9.83 2.72
C ASP A 140 -3.24 -10.15 4.01
N TYR A 141 -3.67 -11.41 4.17
CA TYR A 141 -4.43 -11.85 5.34
C TYR A 141 -3.70 -11.66 6.68
N ARG A 142 -2.36 -11.63 6.71
CA ARG A 142 -1.60 -11.41 7.95
C ARG A 142 -1.69 -9.94 8.37
N ALA A 143 -1.58 -9.03 7.41
CA ALA A 143 -1.76 -7.60 7.63
C ALA A 143 -3.19 -7.29 8.06
N ILE A 144 -4.21 -7.90 7.42
CA ILE A 144 -5.61 -7.77 7.86
C ILE A 144 -5.79 -8.29 9.28
N ALA A 145 -5.28 -9.49 9.57
CA ALA A 145 -5.43 -10.12 10.88
C ALA A 145 -4.80 -9.27 11.99
N ALA A 146 -3.59 -8.78 11.75
CA ALA A 146 -2.89 -7.93 12.71
C ALA A 146 -3.60 -6.58 12.88
N ALA A 147 -4.08 -5.97 11.79
CA ALA A 147 -4.80 -4.69 11.84
C ALA A 147 -6.15 -4.81 12.58
N ALA A 148 -6.87 -5.91 12.36
CA ALA A 148 -8.16 -6.21 12.99
C ALA A 148 -8.03 -6.72 14.44
N GLY A 149 -6.81 -7.04 14.91
CA GLY A 149 -6.61 -7.68 16.22
C GLY A 149 -7.17 -9.11 16.28
N LEU A 150 -7.16 -9.85 15.17
CA LEU A 150 -7.78 -11.17 15.03
C LEU A 150 -6.74 -12.26 14.75
N GLY A 151 -7.10 -13.50 15.08
CA GLY A 151 -6.37 -14.69 14.62
C GLY A 151 -6.62 -15.00 13.14
N ARG A 152 -5.64 -15.59 12.46
CA ARG A 152 -5.66 -15.83 11.00
C ARG A 152 -6.91 -16.54 10.47
N MET A 153 -7.35 -17.61 11.14
CA MET A 153 -8.53 -18.37 10.72
C MET A 153 -9.83 -17.55 10.87
N THR A 154 -9.92 -16.76 11.94
CA THR A 154 -11.04 -15.84 12.18
C THR A 154 -11.07 -14.76 11.12
N THR A 155 -9.92 -14.18 10.79
CA THR A 155 -9.78 -13.18 9.71
C THR A 155 -10.22 -13.74 8.37
N TYR A 156 -9.74 -14.93 7.99
CA TYR A 156 -10.12 -15.56 6.73
C TYR A 156 -11.65 -15.72 6.59
N ARG A 157 -12.30 -16.27 7.62
CA ARG A 157 -13.76 -16.47 7.64
C ARG A 157 -14.52 -15.13 7.64
N ALA A 158 -14.00 -14.13 8.35
CA ALA A 158 -14.59 -12.79 8.37
C ALA A 158 -14.49 -12.12 7.00
N CYS A 159 -13.34 -12.19 6.32
CA CYS A 159 -13.16 -11.71 4.95
C CYS A 159 -14.14 -12.38 3.97
N ASP A 160 -14.32 -13.69 4.05
CA ASP A 160 -15.32 -14.40 3.22
C ASP A 160 -16.72 -13.83 3.44
N LYS A 161 -17.09 -13.54 4.70
CA LYS A 161 -18.40 -12.98 5.01
C LYS A 161 -18.55 -11.55 4.50
N VAL A 162 -17.52 -10.70 4.60
CA VAL A 162 -17.54 -9.32 4.06
C VAL A 162 -17.77 -9.33 2.55
N VAL A 163 -17.19 -10.31 1.85
CA VAL A 163 -17.41 -10.50 0.40
C VAL A 163 -18.82 -10.99 0.11
N GLU A 164 -19.33 -11.98 0.87
CA GLU A 164 -20.70 -12.47 0.74
C GLU A 164 -21.74 -11.36 0.94
N MET A 165 -21.45 -10.42 1.84
CA MET A 165 -22.29 -9.24 2.10
C MET A 165 -22.20 -8.15 1.03
N GLY A 166 -21.34 -8.31 0.02
CA GLY A 166 -21.18 -7.35 -1.07
C GLY A 166 -20.43 -6.07 -0.70
N TRP A 167 -19.77 -6.03 0.47
CA TRP A 167 -19.02 -4.85 0.91
C TRP A 167 -17.59 -4.81 0.37
N ALA A 168 -17.04 -5.95 -0.03
CA ALA A 168 -15.75 -6.01 -0.69
C ALA A 168 -15.76 -7.07 -1.80
N ARG A 169 -14.88 -6.89 -2.78
CA ARG A 169 -14.59 -7.89 -3.81
C ARG A 169 -13.14 -8.32 -3.68
N ARG A 170 -12.88 -9.61 -3.90
CA ARG A 170 -11.52 -10.12 -4.13
C ARG A 170 -11.26 -10.05 -5.63
N LEU A 171 -10.27 -9.25 -6.02
CA LEU A 171 -9.91 -9.08 -7.43
C LEU A 171 -8.99 -10.21 -7.90
N ASP A 172 -8.00 -10.58 -7.08
CA ASP A 172 -7.10 -11.71 -7.35
C ASP A 172 -6.89 -12.56 -6.10
N ARG A 173 -6.94 -13.90 -6.27
CA ARG A 173 -6.20 -14.84 -5.43
C ARG A 173 -4.85 -15.00 -6.12
N GLY A 174 -3.84 -14.23 -5.76
CA GLY A 174 -2.62 -14.19 -6.57
C GLY A 174 -2.01 -15.59 -6.75
N ILE A 175 -1.54 -16.04 -7.91
CA ILE A 175 -1.70 -15.72 -9.36
C ILE A 175 -1.37 -17.05 -10.08
N ALA A 176 -1.93 -17.35 -11.28
CA ALA A 176 -1.49 -18.19 -12.43
C ALA A 176 -0.56 -19.43 -12.31
N ASP A 177 -0.13 -19.79 -11.11
CA ASP A 177 0.64 -20.95 -10.72
C ASP A 177 -0.09 -21.55 -9.51
N PRO A 178 -0.66 -22.76 -9.62
CA PRO A 178 -1.39 -23.40 -8.53
C PRO A 178 -0.54 -23.65 -7.27
N GLU A 179 0.79 -23.48 -7.33
CA GLU A 179 1.70 -23.65 -6.19
C GLU A 179 2.03 -22.34 -5.44
N ALA A 180 1.71 -21.17 -6.00
CA ALA A 180 2.04 -19.89 -5.40
C ALA A 180 1.09 -19.54 -4.24
N LYS A 181 1.61 -19.55 -3.02
CA LYS A 181 0.95 -18.98 -1.84
C LYS A 181 1.34 -17.51 -1.72
N THR A 182 0.36 -16.64 -1.52
CA THR A 182 0.46 -15.32 -0.82
C THR A 182 0.43 -14.03 -1.65
N ALA A 183 -0.76 -13.64 -2.09
CA ALA A 183 -1.15 -12.24 -2.28
C ALA A 183 -2.67 -12.15 -2.53
N THR A 184 -3.43 -11.26 -1.85
CA THR A 184 -4.85 -11.03 -2.17
C THR A 184 -5.09 -9.56 -2.41
N THR A 185 -5.64 -9.24 -3.59
CA THR A 185 -6.08 -7.90 -3.96
C THR A 185 -7.55 -7.75 -3.59
N TRP A 186 -7.87 -6.65 -2.92
CA TRP A 186 -9.21 -6.32 -2.45
C TRP A 186 -9.72 -5.07 -3.14
N GLU A 187 -11.02 -4.99 -3.31
CA GLU A 187 -11.73 -3.79 -3.69
C GLU A 187 -12.83 -3.52 -2.65
N TRP A 188 -12.86 -2.33 -2.07
CA TRP A 188 -13.94 -1.94 -1.16
C TRP A 188 -15.10 -1.34 -1.96
N ILE A 189 -16.29 -1.90 -1.77
CA ILE A 189 -17.54 -1.53 -2.46
C ILE A 189 -18.61 -1.10 -1.44
N GLY A 190 -18.35 -1.32 -0.16
CA GLY A 190 -19.25 -1.00 0.93
C GLY A 190 -19.37 0.51 1.20
N PRO A 191 -20.20 0.89 2.19
CA PRO A 191 -20.48 2.29 2.48
C PRO A 191 -19.22 3.06 2.86
N SER A 192 -19.08 4.26 2.29
CA SER A 192 -17.94 5.16 2.51
C SER A 192 -18.06 5.97 3.80
N THR A 193 -19.25 6.00 4.41
CA THR A 193 -19.60 6.80 5.59
C THR A 193 -19.86 5.90 6.79
#